data_AF-K5WI62-F1
#
_entry.id   AF-K5WI62-F1
#
_cell.length_a   1.000
_cell.length_b   1.000
_cell.length_c   1.000
_cell.angle_alpha   90.00
_cell.angle_beta   90.00
_cell.angle_gamma   90.00
#
_symmetry.space_group_name_H-M   'P 1'
#
loop_
_entity.id
_entity.type
_entity.pdbx_description
1 polymer ?
#
loop_
_entity_poly.entity_id
_entity_poly.type
_entity_poly.pdbx_seq_one_letter_code
_entity_poly.pdbx_strand_id
1 'polypeptide(L)'
;MIIPASRNLFKIVLRYEVNAYQVPEQPSADSLTDQLSSLNVGSFTSGTTPKESSVADVRRVGSVVPQSPLAKAKSRTQHGGRSKFYDNEAYLQLYLGQIPALCFGMHDGDGFFTPIDEIWLDLERCSAAKERVQPALCKLRRLLEQVQNSAMESGQGVKLSLVFQDGELLLMQRATYDSFLPPAMLKRFMAE
;
A
#
# COMPACT_ATOMS: atom_id res chain seq x y z
N MET A 1 -4.33 5.71 1.23
CA MET A 1 -5.12 4.77 2.05
C MET A 1 -5.74 5.52 3.23
N ILE A 2 -6.95 5.12 3.64
CA ILE A 2 -7.65 5.67 4.80
C ILE A 2 -7.63 4.62 5.91
N ILE A 3 -7.18 4.99 7.12
CA ILE A 3 -7.32 4.15 8.32
C ILE A 3 -8.54 4.68 9.11
N PRO A 4 -9.70 3.99 9.08
CA PRO A 4 -10.92 4.50 9.71
C PRO A 4 -10.88 4.40 11.24
N ALA A 5 -11.26 5.50 11.90
CA ALA A 5 -11.74 5.58 13.29
C ALA A 5 -12.43 6.96 13.48
N SER A 6 -13.19 7.13 14.56
CA SER A 6 -14.20 8.18 14.70
C SER A 6 -13.69 9.61 14.49
N ARG A 7 -14.54 10.38 13.80
CA ARG A 7 -14.60 11.85 13.65
C ARG A 7 -13.49 12.61 12.91
N ASN A 8 -12.29 12.06 12.66
CA ASN A 8 -11.31 12.71 11.77
C ASN A 8 -10.60 11.71 10.85
N LEU A 9 -10.28 12.14 9.62
CA LEU A 9 -9.64 11.29 8.61
C LEU A 9 -8.12 11.46 8.63
N PHE A 10 -7.38 10.47 9.15
CA PHE A 10 -5.92 10.46 9.01
C PHE A 10 -5.55 9.94 7.61
N LYS A 11 -4.93 10.79 6.79
CA LYS A 11 -4.57 10.46 5.41
C LYS A 11 -3.11 10.05 5.36
N ILE A 12 -2.84 8.88 4.78
CA ILE A 12 -1.49 8.41 4.52
C ILE A 12 -1.30 8.03 3.06
N VAL A 13 -0.11 8.38 2.57
CA VAL A 13 0.43 7.94 1.29
C VAL A 13 1.48 6.90 1.60
N LEU A 14 1.27 5.68 1.12
CA LEU A 14 2.20 4.57 1.26
C LEU A 14 2.61 4.13 -0.13
N ARG A 15 3.91 3.89 -0.32
CA ARG A 15 4.42 3.13 -1.44
C ARG A 15 4.57 1.69 -0.98
N TYR A 16 4.11 0.75 -1.80
CA TYR A 16 4.10 -0.66 -1.45
C TYR A 16 4.57 -1.50 -2.63
N GLU A 17 5.21 -2.63 -2.34
CA GLU A 17 5.65 -3.60 -3.36
C GLU A 17 4.53 -4.58 -3.69
N VAL A 18 4.21 -4.67 -4.99
CA VAL A 18 3.22 -5.60 -5.55
C VAL A 18 3.95 -6.66 -6.36
N ASN A 19 3.52 -7.92 -6.25
CA ASN A 19 4.18 -9.04 -6.92
C ASN A 19 3.60 -9.32 -8.30
N ALA A 20 2.27 -9.28 -8.43
CA ALA A 20 1.59 -9.62 -9.66
C ALA A 20 0.27 -8.85 -9.80
N TYR A 21 -0.34 -8.96 -10.97
CA TYR A 21 -1.71 -8.58 -11.20
C TYR A 21 -2.40 -9.63 -12.07
N GLN A 22 -3.70 -9.85 -11.84
CA GLN A 22 -4.52 -10.69 -12.68
C GLN A 22 -4.80 -9.98 -14.01
N VAL A 23 -4.50 -10.65 -15.12
CA VAL A 23 -4.88 -10.18 -16.45
C VAL A 23 -6.35 -10.57 -16.65
N PRO A 24 -7.27 -9.62 -16.85
CA PRO A 24 -8.64 -9.96 -17.21
C PRO A 24 -8.63 -10.83 -18.45
N GLU A 25 -9.48 -11.87 -18.51
CA GLU A 25 -9.69 -12.60 -19.76
C GLU A 25 -10.04 -11.58 -20.86
N GLN A 26 -9.35 -11.68 -22.00
CA GLN A 26 -9.63 -10.74 -23.09
C GLN A 26 -11.09 -10.91 -23.50
N PRO A 27 -11.89 -9.82 -23.53
CA PRO A 27 -13.25 -9.90 -24.02
C PRO A 27 -13.21 -10.46 -25.44
N SER A 28 -14.14 -11.36 -25.76
CA SER A 28 -14.30 -11.85 -27.13
C SER A 28 -14.53 -10.67 -28.08
N ALA A 29 -14.19 -10.84 -29.36
CA ALA A 29 -14.38 -9.82 -30.38
C ALA A 29 -15.84 -9.29 -30.42
N ASP A 30 -16.81 -10.15 -30.09
CA ASP A 30 -18.22 -9.81 -30.01
C ASP A 30 -18.51 -8.86 -28.84
N SER A 31 -17.93 -9.10 -27.66
CA SER A 31 -18.07 -8.23 -26.48
C SER A 31 -17.42 -6.85 -26.68
N LEU A 32 -16.33 -6.78 -27.44
CA LEU A 32 -15.70 -5.50 -27.81
C LEU A 32 -16.59 -4.68 -28.76
N THR A 33 -17.27 -5.34 -29.69
CA THR A 33 -18.17 -4.66 -30.63
C THR A 33 -19.37 -4.06 -29.91
N ASP A 34 -19.95 -4.80 -28.95
CA ASP A 34 -21.04 -4.31 -28.11
C ASP A 34 -20.60 -3.13 -27.21
N GLN A 35 -19.43 -3.21 -26.58
CA GLN A 35 -18.91 -2.12 -25.76
C GLN A 35 -18.63 -0.85 -26.57
N LEU A 36 -18.08 -0.98 -27.78
CA LEU A 36 -17.79 0.15 -28.65
C LEU A 36 -19.05 0.77 -29.27
N SER A 37 -20.11 -0.01 -29.48
CA SER A 37 -21.40 0.49 -29.98
C SER A 37 -22.10 1.46 -29.02
N SER A 38 -21.73 1.41 -27.74
CA SER A 38 -22.27 2.28 -26.68
C SER A 38 -21.51 3.59 -26.46
N LEU A 39 -20.35 3.77 -27.11
CA LEU A 39 -19.51 4.97 -26.93
C LEU A 39 -19.95 6.10 -27.85
N ASN A 40 -20.66 7.08 -27.28
CA ASN A 40 -20.95 8.34 -27.95
C ASN A 40 -19.74 9.28 -27.78
N VAL A 41 -18.87 9.35 -28.79
CA VAL A 41 -17.65 10.17 -28.76
C VAL A 41 -18.01 11.65 -28.97
N GLY A 42 -18.30 12.34 -27.87
CA GLY A 42 -18.28 13.80 -27.82
C GLY A 42 -16.85 14.31 -27.85
N SER A 43 -16.54 15.21 -28.79
CA SER A 43 -15.24 15.87 -28.92
C SER A 43 -14.93 16.75 -27.71
N PHE A 44 -14.18 16.23 -26.74
CA PHE A 44 -13.61 17.02 -25.66
C PHE A 44 -12.24 17.57 -26.07
N THR A 45 -12.15 18.89 -26.06
CA THR A 45 -10.96 19.70 -26.32
C THR A 45 -9.78 19.28 -25.43
N SER A 46 -8.60 19.21 -26.05
CA SER A 46 -7.32 18.83 -25.48
C SER A 46 -7.06 19.34 -24.05
N GLY A 47 -6.87 18.41 -23.13
CA GLY A 47 -6.36 18.68 -21.79
C GLY A 47 -4.90 19.13 -21.85
N THR A 48 -4.62 20.21 -21.11
CA THR A 48 -3.31 20.84 -20.94
C THR A 48 -2.20 19.83 -20.64
N THR A 49 -1.15 19.84 -21.47
CA THR A 49 0.09 19.09 -21.24
C THR A 49 0.69 19.42 -19.88
N PRO A 50 0.99 18.42 -19.02
CA PRO A 50 1.64 18.66 -17.74
C PRO A 50 3.04 19.25 -17.95
N LYS A 51 3.33 20.36 -17.28
CA LYS A 51 4.66 20.99 -17.27
C LYS A 51 5.68 20.01 -16.68
N GLU A 52 6.61 19.51 -17.48
CA GLU A 52 7.68 18.63 -17.05
C GLU A 52 8.52 19.29 -15.94
N SER A 53 8.55 18.68 -14.76
CA SER A 53 9.44 19.13 -13.69
C SER A 53 10.81 18.49 -13.87
N SER A 54 11.82 19.27 -14.24
CA SER A 54 13.20 18.89 -14.61
C SER A 54 14.08 18.29 -13.48
N VAL A 55 13.49 17.79 -12.40
CA VAL A 55 14.23 17.44 -11.16
C VAL A 55 14.21 15.95 -10.84
N ALA A 56 13.30 15.18 -11.45
CA ALA A 56 13.32 13.73 -11.39
C ALA A 56 13.04 13.19 -12.80
N ASP A 57 13.97 12.41 -13.35
CA ASP A 57 13.73 11.62 -14.55
C ASP A 57 12.75 10.51 -14.17
N VAL A 58 11.45 10.83 -14.15
CA VAL A 58 10.40 9.85 -13.92
C VAL A 58 10.24 9.05 -15.20
N ARG A 59 11.12 8.07 -15.39
CA ARG A 59 10.96 7.06 -16.43
C ARG A 59 9.75 6.20 -16.10
N ARG A 60 8.64 6.48 -16.76
CA ARG A 60 7.47 5.61 -16.74
C ARG A 60 7.81 4.38 -17.59
N VAL A 61 8.10 3.29 -16.91
CA VAL A 61 8.32 1.98 -17.53
C VAL A 61 7.12 1.10 -17.22
N GLY A 62 6.61 0.40 -18.24
CA GLY A 62 5.44 -0.48 -18.12
C GLY A 62 4.10 0.25 -18.29
N SER A 63 3.02 -0.48 -18.04
CA SER A 63 1.64 0.01 -18.11
C SER A 63 1.09 0.35 -16.73
N VAL A 64 0.19 1.33 -16.67
CA VAL A 64 -0.59 1.59 -15.46
C VAL A 64 -1.59 0.45 -15.29
N VAL A 65 -1.57 -0.19 -14.12
CA VAL A 65 -2.51 -1.26 -13.76
C VAL A 65 -3.47 -0.73 -12.68
N PRO A 66 -4.78 -0.99 -12.79
CA PRO A 66 -5.73 -0.70 -11.72
C PRO A 66 -5.35 -1.41 -10.40
N GLN A 67 -5.88 -0.96 -9.27
CA GLN A 67 -5.64 -1.63 -7.98
C GLN A 67 -6.43 -2.94 -7.80
N SER A 68 -7.58 -3.08 -8.46
CA SER A 68 -8.47 -4.23 -8.31
C SER A 68 -7.88 -5.59 -8.71
N PRO A 69 -7.00 -5.72 -9.73
CA PRO A 69 -6.39 -7.00 -10.07
C PRO A 69 -5.10 -7.30 -9.30
N LEU A 70 -4.64 -6.45 -8.36
CA LEU A 70 -3.33 -6.66 -7.74
C LEU A 70 -3.32 -7.90 -6.84
N ALA A 71 -2.21 -8.63 -6.87
CA ALA A 71 -2.00 -9.80 -6.05
C ALA A 71 -0.63 -9.76 -5.34
N LYS A 72 -0.63 -10.22 -4.09
CA LYS A 72 0.57 -10.52 -3.32
C LYS A 72 0.87 -12.01 -3.48
N ALA A 73 2.13 -12.39 -3.65
CA ALA A 73 2.54 -13.79 -3.66
C ALA A 73 3.32 -14.11 -2.38
N LYS A 74 2.97 -15.20 -1.71
CA LYS A 74 3.72 -15.71 -0.55
C LYS A 74 3.85 -17.22 -0.61
N SER A 75 4.93 -17.76 -0.04
CA SER A 75 5.14 -19.19 0.10
C SER A 75 5.50 -19.58 1.53
N ARG A 76 5.23 -20.82 1.92
CA ARG A 76 5.66 -21.38 3.21
C ARG A 76 5.85 -22.89 3.14
N THR A 77 6.84 -23.39 3.87
CA THR A 77 7.09 -24.82 4.02
C THR A 77 6.06 -25.48 4.93
N GLN A 78 5.52 -26.62 4.52
CA GLN A 78 4.56 -27.43 5.27
C GLN A 78 5.24 -28.08 6.49
N HIS A 79 5.05 -27.49 7.67
CA HIS A 79 5.46 -28.10 8.94
C HIS A 79 4.24 -28.74 9.62
N GLY A 80 4.42 -29.97 10.13
CA GLY A 80 3.39 -30.93 10.56
C GLY A 80 2.46 -30.55 11.72
N GLY A 81 2.12 -29.28 11.90
CA GLY A 81 1.11 -28.85 12.85
C GLY A 81 0.87 -27.35 12.73
N ARG A 82 -0.38 -26.98 12.40
CA ARG A 82 -0.91 -25.60 12.28
C ARG A 82 -0.72 -24.94 10.91
N SER A 83 -1.39 -25.52 9.90
CA SER A 83 -1.76 -24.80 8.67
C SER A 83 -2.89 -23.81 8.95
N LYS A 84 -2.54 -22.63 9.48
CA LYS A 84 -3.40 -21.43 9.37
C LYS A 84 -2.49 -20.24 9.09
N PHE A 85 -2.12 -20.07 7.83
CA PHE A 85 -1.36 -18.89 7.35
C PHE A 85 -2.20 -17.60 7.32
N TYR A 86 -3.43 -17.60 7.83
CA TYR A 86 -4.26 -16.40 8.07
C TYR A 86 -3.72 -15.57 9.22
N ASP A 87 -2.43 -15.29 9.13
CA ASP A 87 -1.63 -14.52 10.05
C ASP A 87 -2.02 -13.04 9.91
N ASN A 88 -2.02 -12.37 11.06
CA ASN A 88 -2.23 -10.95 11.20
C ASN A 88 -1.29 -10.16 10.25
N GLU A 89 -0.07 -10.67 10.03
CA GLU A 89 0.91 -10.02 9.16
C GLU A 89 0.48 -10.00 7.69
N ALA A 90 -0.01 -11.12 7.14
CA ALA A 90 -0.46 -11.17 5.75
C ALA A 90 -1.65 -10.24 5.53
N TYR A 91 -2.62 -10.26 6.45
CA TYR A 91 -3.76 -9.34 6.40
C TYR A 91 -3.32 -7.87 6.44
N LEU A 92 -2.40 -7.50 7.36
CA LEU A 92 -1.87 -6.13 7.45
C LEU A 92 -1.17 -5.70 6.17
N GLN A 93 -0.40 -6.59 5.54
CA GLN A 93 0.27 -6.28 4.27
C GLN A 93 -0.73 -6.00 3.14
N LEU A 94 -1.76 -6.84 2.98
CA LEU A 94 -2.82 -6.65 1.99
C LEU A 94 -3.63 -5.38 2.27
N TYR A 95 -4.04 -5.19 3.53
CA TYR A 95 -4.81 -4.03 3.95
C TYR A 95 -4.01 -2.73 3.77
N LEU A 96 -2.78 -2.67 4.26
CA LEU A 96 -1.95 -1.45 4.15
C LEU A 96 -1.53 -1.15 2.71
N GLY A 97 -1.29 -2.20 1.91
CA GLY A 97 -0.96 -2.10 0.50
C GLY A 97 -2.17 -1.84 -0.42
N GLN A 98 -3.39 -1.99 0.09
CA GLN A 98 -4.63 -2.01 -0.70
C GLN A 98 -4.55 -3.05 -1.84
N ILE A 99 -4.04 -4.24 -1.51
CA ILE A 99 -3.91 -5.38 -2.42
C ILE A 99 -5.06 -6.35 -2.13
N PRO A 100 -5.95 -6.64 -3.09
CA PRO A 100 -7.14 -7.44 -2.86
C PRO A 100 -6.87 -8.94 -2.75
N ALA A 101 -5.87 -9.48 -3.46
CA ALA A 101 -5.63 -10.92 -3.52
C ALA A 101 -4.27 -11.33 -2.93
N LEU A 102 -4.23 -12.52 -2.32
CA LEU A 102 -3.04 -13.24 -1.90
C LEU A 102 -3.01 -14.61 -2.58
N CYS A 103 -2.01 -14.83 -3.42
CA CYS A 103 -1.66 -16.14 -3.95
C CYS A 103 -0.68 -16.80 -2.97
N PHE A 104 -1.09 -17.92 -2.37
CA PHE A 104 -0.32 -18.59 -1.34
C PHE A 104 0.07 -20.01 -1.74
N GLY A 105 1.38 -20.24 -1.88
CA GLY A 105 1.95 -21.55 -2.22
C GLY A 105 2.53 -22.26 -1.01
N MET A 106 1.92 -23.38 -0.62
CA MET A 106 2.54 -24.31 0.33
C MET A 106 3.51 -25.22 -0.40
N HIS A 107 4.72 -25.38 0.13
CA HIS A 107 5.71 -26.33 -0.40
C HIS A 107 6.17 -27.33 0.67
N ASP A 108 6.58 -28.52 0.26
CA ASP A 108 7.23 -29.48 1.16
C ASP A 108 8.71 -29.12 1.43
N GLY A 109 9.39 -29.94 2.23
CA GLY A 109 10.81 -29.74 2.55
C GLY A 109 11.74 -29.85 1.33
N ASP A 110 11.27 -30.44 0.24
CA ASP A 110 12.00 -30.64 -1.02
C ASP A 110 11.69 -29.52 -2.04
N GLY A 111 10.80 -28.58 -1.69
CA GLY A 111 10.46 -27.42 -2.51
C GLY A 111 9.35 -27.66 -3.53
N PHE A 112 8.66 -28.80 -3.49
CA PHE A 112 7.50 -29.05 -4.35
C PHE A 112 6.26 -28.37 -3.79
N PHE A 113 5.61 -27.57 -4.64
CA PHE A 113 4.40 -26.85 -4.28
C PHE A 113 3.17 -27.76 -4.37
N THR A 114 2.38 -27.79 -3.31
CA THR A 114 0.99 -28.28 -3.35
C THR A 114 0.09 -27.20 -3.97
N PRO A 115 -1.18 -27.51 -4.33
CA PRO A 115 -2.07 -26.53 -4.95
C PRO A 115 -2.09 -25.18 -4.22
N ILE A 116 -2.05 -24.11 -5.02
CA ILE A 116 -2.00 -22.72 -4.55
C ILE A 116 -3.37 -22.33 -4.03
N ASP A 117 -3.44 -21.84 -2.80
CA ASP A 117 -4.64 -21.22 -2.25
C ASP A 117 -4.65 -19.75 -2.67
N GLU A 118 -5.70 -19.33 -3.39
CA GLU A 118 -5.99 -17.92 -3.62
C GLU A 118 -6.94 -17.40 -2.54
N ILE A 119 -6.55 -16.30 -1.88
CA ILE A 119 -7.30 -15.72 -0.76
C ILE A 119 -7.56 -14.25 -1.05
N TRP A 120 -8.83 -13.88 -1.01
CA TRP A 120 -9.27 -12.50 -1.16
C TRP A 120 -9.40 -11.80 0.20
N LEU A 121 -9.01 -10.52 0.25
CA LEU A 121 -8.98 -9.72 1.47
C LEU A 121 -10.37 -9.54 2.10
N ASP A 122 -11.42 -9.49 1.27
CA ASP A 122 -12.82 -9.34 1.65
C ASP A 122 -13.52 -10.66 1.97
N LEU A 123 -12.86 -11.80 1.76
CA LEU A 123 -13.41 -13.11 2.05
C LEU A 123 -13.59 -13.31 3.56
N GLU A 124 -14.66 -14.00 3.97
CA GLU A 124 -14.95 -14.30 5.38
C GLU A 124 -13.77 -15.01 6.10
N ARG A 125 -12.95 -15.76 5.35
CA ARG A 125 -11.73 -16.41 5.88
C ARG A 125 -10.73 -15.42 6.49
N CYS A 126 -10.80 -14.13 6.13
CA CYS A 126 -9.95 -13.05 6.64
C CYS A 126 -10.57 -12.31 7.85
N SER A 127 -11.83 -12.57 8.22
CA SER A 127 -12.55 -11.82 9.26
C SER A 127 -11.87 -11.90 10.63
N ALA A 128 -11.45 -13.10 11.03
CA ALA A 128 -10.74 -13.27 12.30
C ALA A 128 -9.38 -12.54 12.35
N ALA A 129 -8.68 -12.43 11.22
CA ALA A 129 -7.42 -11.66 11.16
C ALA A 129 -7.70 -10.16 11.24
N LYS A 130 -8.73 -9.68 10.51
CA LYS A 130 -9.23 -8.30 10.58
C LYS A 130 -9.55 -7.88 12.01
N GLU A 131 -10.33 -8.68 12.73
CA GLU A 131 -10.69 -8.41 14.12
C GLU A 131 -9.48 -8.36 15.05
N ARG A 132 -8.55 -9.31 14.88
CA ARG A 132 -7.30 -9.37 15.67
C ARG A 132 -6.40 -8.14 15.46
N VAL A 133 -6.31 -7.61 14.25
CA VAL A 133 -5.42 -6.47 13.95
C VAL A 133 -6.05 -5.10 14.20
N GLN A 134 -7.38 -5.03 14.28
CA GLN A 134 -8.09 -3.76 14.41
C GLN A 134 -7.61 -2.91 15.61
N PRO A 135 -7.38 -3.48 16.82
CA PRO A 135 -6.83 -2.71 17.93
C PRO A 135 -5.44 -2.13 17.64
N ALA A 136 -4.58 -2.87 16.92
CA ALA A 136 -3.25 -2.41 16.55
C ALA A 136 -3.31 -1.28 15.50
N LEU A 137 -4.21 -1.37 14.51
CA LEU A 137 -4.43 -0.30 13.54
C LEU A 137 -4.97 0.99 14.21
N CYS A 138 -5.86 0.86 15.18
CA CYS A 138 -6.33 2.00 15.98
C CYS A 138 -5.19 2.66 16.78
N LYS A 139 -4.29 1.86 17.37
CA LYS A 139 -3.09 2.37 18.06
C LYS A 139 -2.14 3.06 17.08
N LEU A 140 -1.87 2.43 15.94
CA LEU A 140 -1.02 3.00 14.89
C LEU A 140 -1.53 4.37 14.44
N ARG A 141 -2.83 4.51 14.22
CA ARG A 141 -3.43 5.80 13.87
C ARG A 141 -3.16 6.86 14.95
N ARG A 142 -3.50 6.58 16.21
CA ARG A 142 -3.31 7.53 17.32
C ARG A 142 -1.85 7.96 17.44
N LEU A 143 -0.94 7.00 17.28
CA LEU A 143 0.50 7.26 17.27
C LEU A 143 0.90 8.18 16.11
N LEU A 144 0.41 7.91 14.90
CA LEU A 144 0.72 8.75 13.73
C LEU A 144 0.14 10.18 13.87
N GLU A 145 -1.04 10.32 14.50
CA GLU A 145 -1.62 11.63 14.85
C GLU A 145 -0.74 12.37 15.87
N GLN A 146 -0.26 11.69 16.91
CA GLN A 146 0.67 12.26 17.88
C GLN A 146 1.99 12.71 17.21
N VAL A 147 2.58 11.85 16.38
CA VAL A 147 3.80 12.18 15.63
C VAL A 147 3.57 13.38 14.71
N GLN A 148 2.43 13.45 14.01
CA GLN A 148 2.09 14.58 13.16
C GLN A 148 1.98 15.88 13.98
N ASN A 149 1.27 15.86 15.11
CA ASN A 149 1.11 17.03 15.97
C ASN A 149 2.45 17.51 16.52
N SER A 150 3.27 16.60 17.06
CA SER A 150 4.60 16.94 17.57
C SER A 150 5.53 17.49 16.47
N ALA A 151 5.42 16.96 15.24
CA ALA A 151 6.19 17.49 14.11
C ALA A 151 5.75 18.91 13.71
N MET A 152 4.45 19.22 13.79
CA MET A 152 3.94 20.57 13.53
C MET A 152 4.35 21.57 14.63
N GLU A 153 4.30 21.15 15.90
CA GLU A 153 4.69 21.98 17.05
C GLU A 153 6.20 22.28 17.09
N SER A 154 7.03 21.35 16.61
CA SER A 154 8.49 21.50 16.59
C SER A 154 8.99 22.61 15.66
N GLY A 155 8.17 23.06 14.70
CA GLY A 155 8.53 24.11 13.75
C GLY A 155 9.41 23.65 12.57
N GLN A 156 9.70 24.58 11.66
CA GLN A 156 10.34 24.29 10.39
C GLN A 156 11.81 23.88 10.56
N GLY A 157 12.23 22.83 9.84
CA GLY A 157 13.63 22.37 9.81
C GLY A 157 14.03 21.42 10.94
N VAL A 158 13.18 21.24 11.96
CA VAL A 158 13.40 20.21 13.00
C VAL A 158 13.20 18.82 12.41
N LYS A 159 14.09 17.90 12.77
CA LYS A 159 14.08 16.51 12.30
C LYS A 159 13.85 15.60 13.49
N LEU A 160 12.75 14.87 13.44
CA LEU A 160 12.37 13.92 14.47
C LEU A 160 12.67 12.49 14.01
N SER A 161 13.06 11.65 14.95
CA SER A 161 13.19 10.21 14.79
C SER A 161 12.24 9.52 15.77
N LEU A 162 11.47 8.56 15.28
CA LEU A 162 10.73 7.63 16.12
C LEU A 162 11.62 6.42 16.40
N VAL A 163 11.94 6.17 17.67
CA VAL A 163 12.87 5.13 18.13
C VAL A 163 12.12 4.18 19.05
N PHE A 164 12.23 2.88 18.82
CA PHE A 164 11.73 1.86 19.74
C PHE A 164 12.91 1.24 20.47
N GLN A 165 13.00 1.46 21.78
CA GLN A 165 14.12 1.02 22.61
C GLN A 165 13.59 0.63 23.99
N ASP A 166 14.08 -0.49 24.53
CA ASP A 166 13.75 -0.97 25.89
C ASP A 166 12.24 -1.11 26.17
N GLY A 167 11.47 -1.43 25.14
CA GLY A 167 10.01 -1.58 25.23
C GLY A 167 9.24 -0.27 25.12
N GLU A 168 9.93 0.86 25.01
CA GLU A 168 9.34 2.19 24.87
C GLU A 168 9.49 2.74 23.46
N LEU A 169 8.51 3.54 23.05
CA LEU A 169 8.50 4.22 21.77
C LEU A 169 8.72 5.72 22.00
N LEU A 170 9.87 6.23 21.60
CA LEU A 170 10.36 7.57 21.88
C LEU A 170 10.37 8.40 20.59
N LEU A 171 9.91 9.65 20.68
CA LEU A 171 10.05 10.64 19.60
C LEU A 171 11.18 11.61 19.97
N MET A 172 12.29 11.54 19.26
CA MET A 172 13.52 12.26 19.60
C MET A 172 13.91 13.24 18.50
N GLN A 173 14.42 14.41 18.88
CA GLN A 173 15.05 15.33 17.94
C GLN A 173 16.44 14.82 17.54
N ARG A 174 16.71 14.85 16.23
CA ARG A 174 18.02 14.48 15.69
C ARG A 174 19.02 15.62 15.89
N ALA A 175 20.23 15.27 16.32
CA ALA A 175 21.36 16.20 16.36
C ALA A 175 21.91 16.54 14.97
N THR A 176 21.76 15.64 13.98
CA THR A 176 22.30 15.83 12.64
C THR A 176 21.36 16.58 11.71
N TYR A 177 21.92 17.45 10.88
CA TYR A 177 21.20 18.20 9.84
C TYR A 177 21.00 17.39 8.55
N ASP A 178 21.24 16.08 8.53
CA ASP A 178 21.03 15.28 7.32
C ASP A 178 19.54 15.00 7.11
N SER A 179 19.04 15.33 5.93
CA SER A 179 17.65 15.09 5.53
C SER A 179 17.56 13.81 4.72
N PHE A 180 16.56 12.98 4.98
CA PHE A 180 16.19 11.90 4.05
C PHE A 180 15.50 12.43 2.78
N LEU A 181 15.01 13.67 2.82
CA LEU A 181 14.46 14.36 1.66
C LEU A 181 15.55 15.20 0.98
N PRO A 182 15.84 14.96 -0.31
CA PRO A 182 16.79 15.76 -1.07
C PRO A 182 16.41 17.26 -1.04
N PRO A 183 17.38 18.20 -1.00
CA PRO A 183 17.10 19.63 -0.95
C PRO A 183 16.18 20.13 -2.07
N ALA A 184 16.33 19.57 -3.29
CA ALA A 184 15.50 19.92 -4.44
C ALA A 184 14.01 19.54 -4.26
N MET A 185 13.72 18.49 -3.47
CA MET A 185 12.35 18.12 -3.12
C MET A 185 11.75 19.07 -2.08
N LEU A 186 12.53 19.42 -1.05
CA LEU A 186 12.10 20.35 0.00
C LEU A 186 11.74 21.73 -0.57
N LYS A 187 12.53 22.24 -1.53
CA LYS A 187 12.25 23.52 -2.21
C LYS A 187 10.86 23.61 -2.84
N ARG A 188 10.25 22.49 -3.27
CA ARG A 188 8.89 22.47 -3.84
C ARG A 188 7.80 22.83 -2.84
N PHE A 189 8.07 22.62 -1.55
CA PHE A 189 7.11 22.82 -0.47
C PHE A 189 7.49 24.02 0.42
N MET A 190 8.56 24.74 0.08
CA MET A 190 9.06 25.92 0.80
C MET A 190 8.86 27.23 0.02
N ALA A 191 8.25 27.17 -1.18
CA ALA A 191 7.93 28.36 -1.95
C ALA A 191 6.56 28.91 -1.51
N GLU A 192 6.59 29.89 -0.61
CA GLU A 192 5.61 30.98 -0.51
C GLU A 192 6.34 32.30 -0.81
#